data_AF-A0A317YMS7-F1
#
_entry.id   AF-A0A317YMS7-F1
#
_cell.length_a   1.000
_cell.length_b   1.000
_cell.length_c   1.000
_cell.angle_alpha   90.00
_cell.angle_beta   90.00
_cell.angle_gamma   90.00
#
_symmetry.space_group_name_H-M   'P 1'
#
loop_
_entity.id
_entity.type
_entity.pdbx_description
1 polymer ?
#
loop_
_entity_poly.entity_id
_entity_poly.type
_entity_poly.pdbx_seq_one_letter_code
_entity_poly.pdbx_strand_id
1 'polypeptide(L)'
;HEDFSEDTYRTLMAVDSAVMVIDCAKGIEPQTLKLFKVCKMRGIPIFTFINKLDRVGKEPFELLDEIEETLNIETYPMNWPIGMGQSFFGIID
;
A
#
# COMPACT_ATOMS: atom_id res chain seq x y z
N HIS A 1 7.36 1.95 -13.50
CA HIS A 1 7.49 1.47 -14.89
C HIS A 1 6.19 1.75 -15.61
N GLU A 2 6.23 2.34 -16.80
CA GLU A 2 5.04 2.65 -17.62
C GLU A 2 4.44 1.43 -18.33
N ASP A 3 5.08 0.26 -18.23
CA ASP A 3 4.61 -1.00 -18.83
C ASP A 3 3.52 -1.71 -18.00
N PHE A 4 2.50 -0.98 -17.55
CA PHE A 4 1.28 -1.61 -17.04
C PHE A 4 0.38 -2.02 -18.22
N SER A 5 0.74 -3.16 -18.82
CA SER A 5 0.04 -3.77 -19.95
C SER A 5 -1.25 -4.49 -19.53
N GLU A 6 -2.10 -4.81 -20.52
CA GLU A 6 -3.27 -5.70 -20.36
C GLU A 6 -2.90 -7.06 -19.74
N ASP A 7 -1.68 -7.54 -19.97
CA ASP A 7 -1.18 -8.79 -19.38
C ASP A 7 -1.02 -8.71 -17.86
N THR A 8 -0.74 -7.51 -17.32
CA THR A 8 -0.72 -7.31 -15.86
C THR A 8 -2.13 -7.44 -15.27
N TYR A 9 -3.14 -6.94 -15.98
CA TYR A 9 -4.54 -7.10 -15.58
C TYR A 9 -5.03 -8.55 -15.72
N ARG A 10 -4.57 -9.28 -16.73
CA ARG A 10 -4.86 -10.72 -16.88
C ARG A 10 -4.20 -11.56 -15.80
N THR A 11 -2.98 -11.20 -15.38
CA THR A 11 -2.31 -11.92 -14.27
C THR A 11 -3.07 -11.74 -12.96
N LEU A 12 -3.65 -10.56 -12.72
CA LEU A 12 -4.53 -10.32 -11.57
C LEU A 12 -5.83 -11.15 -11.60
N MET A 13 -6.22 -11.74 -12.74
CA MET A 13 -7.39 -12.63 -12.83
C MET A 13 -7.10 -14.05 -12.33
N ALA A 14 -5.84 -14.43 -12.17
CA ALA A 14 -5.43 -15.78 -11.79
C ALA A 14 -4.96 -15.89 -10.33
N VAL A 15 -5.04 -14.80 -9.56
CA VAL A 15 -4.56 -14.73 -8.18
C VAL A 15 -5.71 -14.65 -7.18
N ASP A 16 -5.54 -15.32 -6.05
CA ASP A 16 -6.52 -15.32 -4.95
C ASP A 16 -6.34 -14.12 -3.99
N SER A 17 -5.20 -13.44 -4.04
CA SER A 17 -4.88 -12.28 -3.19
C SER A 17 -3.81 -11.40 -3.85
N ALA A 18 -3.71 -10.14 -3.40
CA ALA A 18 -2.70 -9.19 -3.87
C ALA A 18 -1.98 -8.52 -2.70
N VAL A 19 -0.70 -8.20 -2.90
CA VAL A 19 0.08 -7.38 -1.96
C VAL A 19 0.33 -6.01 -2.60
N MET A 20 -0.15 -4.96 -1.93
CA MET A 20 0.06 -3.57 -2.32
C MET A 20 1.23 -3.01 -1.53
N VAL A 21 2.29 -2.59 -2.24
CA VAL A 21 3.47 -1.98 -1.63
C VAL A 21 3.38 -0.46 -1.78
N ILE A 22 3.45 0.26 -0.67
CA ILE A 22 3.41 1.73 -0.60
C ILE A 22 4.76 2.24 -0.11
N ASP A 23 5.28 3.28 -0.74
CA ASP A 23 6.48 3.98 -0.26
C ASP A 23 6.08 4.99 0.82
N CYS A 24 6.61 4.85 2.04
CA CYS A 24 6.24 5.72 3.17
C CYS A 24 6.51 7.21 2.91
N ALA A 25 7.45 7.55 2.04
CA ALA A 25 7.77 8.93 1.71
C ALA A 25 6.81 9.53 0.67
N LYS A 26 6.23 8.69 -0.19
CA LYS A 26 5.38 9.15 -1.29
C LYS A 26 3.88 9.00 -1.02
N GLY A 27 3.48 7.99 -0.26
CA GLY A 27 2.08 7.63 -0.09
C GLY A 27 1.50 6.98 -1.34
N ILE A 28 0.23 7.29 -1.65
CA ILE A 28 -0.47 6.66 -2.77
C ILE A 28 -0.09 7.32 -4.10
N GLU A 29 0.48 6.52 -5.00
CA GLU A 29 0.76 6.93 -6.37
C GLU A 29 -0.43 6.60 -7.33
N PRO A 30 -0.62 7.35 -8.43
CA PRO A 30 -1.74 7.12 -9.36
C PRO A 30 -1.79 5.71 -9.97
N GLN A 31 -0.64 5.04 -10.10
CA GLN A 31 -0.56 3.66 -10.58
C GLN A 31 -1.11 2.66 -9.56
N THR A 32 -0.78 2.86 -8.27
CA THR A 32 -1.33 2.08 -7.15
C THR A 32 -2.85 2.16 -7.12
N LEU A 33 -3.41 3.36 -7.33
CA LEU A 33 -4.86 3.56 -7.38
C LEU A 33 -5.53 2.77 -8.53
N LYS A 34 -4.91 2.72 -9.72
CA LYS A 34 -5.47 1.98 -10.86
C LYS A 34 -5.54 0.48 -10.59
N LEU A 35 -4.48 -0.10 -10.01
CA LEU A 35 -4.43 -1.52 -9.65
C LEU A 35 -5.42 -1.84 -8.55
N PHE A 36 -5.45 -1.01 -7.51
CA PHE A 36 -6.37 -1.16 -6.40
C PHE A 36 -7.82 -1.20 -6.88
N LYS A 37 -8.22 -0.30 -7.79
CA LYS A 37 -9.58 -0.31 -8.36
C LYS A 37 -9.92 -1.63 -9.02
N VAL A 38 -8.99 -2.26 -9.75
CA VAL A 38 -9.23 -3.57 -10.37
C VAL A 38 -9.35 -4.68 -9.32
N CYS A 39 -8.46 -4.72 -8.34
CA CYS A 39 -8.54 -5.70 -7.25
C CYS A 39 -9.85 -5.56 -6.47
N LYS A 40 -10.26 -4.33 -6.14
CA LYS A 40 -11.52 -4.03 -5.44
C LYS A 40 -12.75 -4.44 -6.25
N MET A 41 -12.79 -4.14 -7.56
CA MET A 41 -13.88 -4.57 -8.44
C MET A 41 -14.03 -6.10 -8.53
N ARG A 42 -12.93 -6.83 -8.30
CA ARG A 42 -12.90 -8.30 -8.35
C ARG A 42 -13.12 -8.96 -6.98
N GLY A 43 -13.17 -8.18 -5.89
CA GLY A 43 -13.25 -8.73 -4.54
C GLY A 43 -11.98 -9.45 -4.10
N ILE A 44 -10.83 -9.15 -4.72
CA ILE A 44 -9.54 -9.76 -4.35
C ILE A 44 -9.08 -9.12 -3.04
N PRO A 45 -8.76 -9.90 -1.98
CA PRO A 45 -8.22 -9.38 -0.75
C PRO A 45 -6.82 -8.76 -0.97
N ILE A 46 -6.58 -7.62 -0.34
CA ILE A 46 -5.36 -6.82 -0.51
C ILE A 46 -4.65 -6.67 0.82
N PHE A 47 -3.37 -7.03 0.85
CA PHE A 47 -2.48 -6.78 1.98
C PHE A 47 -1.61 -5.57 1.67
N THR A 48 -1.60 -4.58 2.55
CA THR A 48 -0.81 -3.36 2.38
C THR A 48 0.51 -3.47 3.14
N PHE A 49 1.62 -3.20 2.45
CA PHE A 49 2.95 -3.15 3.03
C PHE A 49 3.55 -1.75 2.84
N ILE A 50 3.87 -1.08 3.96
CA ILE A 50 4.52 0.23 3.96
C ILE A 50 6.03 0.01 3.95
N ASN A 51 6.69 0.42 2.87
CA ASN A 51 8.11 0.24 2.61
C ASN A 51 8.89 1.53 2.85
N LYS A 52 10.23 1.39 2.99
CA LYS A 52 11.21 2.46 3.14
C LYS A 52 11.15 3.25 4.46
N LEU A 53 10.70 2.62 5.54
CA LEU A 53 10.69 3.20 6.89
C LEU A 53 12.09 3.58 7.41
N ASP A 54 13.16 3.10 6.76
CA ASP A 54 14.55 3.55 6.94
C ASP A 54 14.80 5.01 6.49
N ARG A 55 13.82 5.64 5.84
CA ARG A 55 13.87 7.03 5.37
C ARG A 55 12.80 7.88 6.06
N VAL A 56 13.03 9.18 6.10
CA VAL A 56 12.01 10.14 6.53
C VAL A 56 10.89 10.17 5.47
N GLY A 57 9.67 9.97 5.92
CA GLY A 57 8.46 9.95 5.11
C GLY A 57 7.27 10.55 5.85
N LYS A 58 6.07 10.16 5.45
CA LYS A 58 4.83 10.58 6.11
C LYS A 58 4.65 9.85 7.43
N GLU A 59 4.01 10.51 8.39
CA GLU A 59 3.66 9.87 9.65
C GLU A 59 2.68 8.71 9.42
N PRO A 60 2.78 7.59 10.18
CA PRO A 60 1.94 6.41 9.94
C PRO A 60 0.44 6.70 9.97
N PHE A 61 -0.01 7.57 10.88
CA PHE A 61 -1.43 7.98 10.95
C PHE A 61 -1.87 8.73 9.69
N GLU A 62 -1.09 9.72 9.23
CA GLU A 62 -1.40 10.45 8.01
C GLU A 62 -1.43 9.53 6.79
N LEU A 63 -0.57 8.52 6.76
CA LEU A 63 -0.54 7.55 5.68
C LEU A 63 -1.76 6.62 5.71
N LEU A 64 -2.22 6.21 6.89
CA LEU A 64 -3.45 5.44 7.03
C LEU A 64 -4.65 6.26 6.58
N ASP A 65 -4.78 7.51 7.04
CA ASP A 65 -5.85 8.42 6.64
C ASP A 65 -5.86 8.62 5.11
N GLU A 66 -4.69 8.87 4.50
CA GLU A 66 -4.56 8.98 3.04
C GLU A 66 -5.03 7.71 2.31
N ILE A 67 -4.71 6.53 2.86
CA ILE A 67 -5.14 5.25 2.30
C ILE A 67 -6.66 5.11 2.39
N GLU A 68 -7.24 5.39 3.54
CA GLU A 68 -8.69 5.28 3.75
C GLU A 68 -9.47 6.23 2.84
N GLU A 69 -9.07 7.51 2.79
CA GLU A 69 -9.72 8.53 1.97
C GLU A 69 -9.60 8.23 0.47
N THR A 70 -8.41 7.83 0.01
CA THR A 70 -8.15 7.66 -1.42
C THR A 70 -8.73 6.36 -1.97
N LEU A 71 -8.67 5.27 -1.18
CA LEU A 71 -9.11 3.94 -1.60
C LEU A 71 -10.54 3.62 -1.15
N ASN A 72 -11.10 4.43 -0.25
CA ASN A 72 -12.42 4.27 0.35
C ASN A 72 -12.59 2.86 0.94
N ILE A 73 -11.63 2.46 1.78
CA ILE A 73 -11.60 1.21 2.53
C ILE A 73 -11.13 1.50 3.96
N GLU A 74 -11.53 0.65 4.90
CA GLU A 74 -10.99 0.70 6.27
C GLU A 74 -9.61 0.04 6.30
N THR A 75 -8.66 0.66 6.99
CA THR A 75 -7.35 0.08 7.25
C THR A 75 -7.33 -0.65 8.58
N TYR A 76 -6.59 -1.76 8.64
CA TYR A 76 -6.36 -2.51 9.88
C TYR A 76 -4.85 -2.69 10.06
N PRO A 77 -4.17 -1.81 10.82
CA PRO A 77 -2.74 -1.91 11.03
C PRO A 77 -2.43 -3.14 11.89
N MET A 78 -1.79 -4.14 11.27
CA MET A 78 -1.29 -5.34 11.96
C MET A 78 0.08 -5.12 12.61
N ASN A 79 0.85 -4.15 12.12
CA ASN A 79 2.17 -3.82 12.66
C ASN A 79 2.29 -2.29 12.73
N TRP A 80 2.83 -1.79 13.83
CA TRP A 80 3.07 -0.36 14.04
C TRP A 80 4.56 -0.02 14.09
N PRO A 81 5.07 0.86 13.22
CA PRO A 81 6.48 1.26 13.25
C PRO A 81 6.77 2.19 14.43
N ILE A 82 7.89 1.94 15.12
CA ILE A 82 8.42 2.84 16.15
C ILE A 82 9.50 3.72 15.53
N GLY A 83 9.16 4.99 15.36
CA GLY A 83 10.04 5.97 14.73
C GLY A 83 10.20 5.73 13.23
N MET A 84 11.06 6.53 12.60
CA MET A 84 11.25 6.56 11.15
C MET A 84 12.62 7.14 10.81
N GLY A 85 13.16 6.80 9.64
CA GLY A 85 14.45 7.32 9.21
C GLY A 85 15.59 6.84 10.10
N GLN A 86 16.46 7.76 10.52
CA GLN A 86 17.55 7.46 11.46
C GLN A 86 17.06 7.06 12.86
N SER A 87 15.80 7.37 13.19
CA SER A 87 15.17 7.04 14.47
C SER A 87 14.26 5.81 14.36
N PHE A 88 14.40 4.99 13.31
CA PHE A 88 13.63 3.76 13.20
C PHE A 88 14.15 2.70 14.18
N PHE A 89 13.34 2.34 15.16
CA PHE A 89 13.71 1.40 16.23
C PHE A 89 13.10 0.00 16.04
N GLY A 90 12.14 -0.17 15.14
CA GLY A 90 11.52 -1.45 14.82
C GLY A 90 10.01 -1.36 14.62
N ILE A 91 9.34 -2.51 14.74
CA ILE A 91 7.89 -2.66 14.61
C ILE A 91 7.32 -3.36 15.85
N ILE A 92 6.11 -2.98 16.25
CA ILE A 92 5.29 -3.64 17.28
C ILE A 92 4.13 -4.36 16.57
N ASP A 93 3.81 -5.56 17.04
CA ASP A 93 2.60 -6.33 16.69
C ASP A 93 1.50 -6.05 17.72
#